data_AF-A0A932K1D9-F1
#
_entry.id   AF-A0A932K1D9-F1
#
_cell.length_a   1.000
_cell.length_b   1.000
_cell.length_c   1.000
_cell.angle_alpha   90.00
_cell.angle_beta   90.00
_cell.angle_gamma   90.00
#
_symmetry.space_group_name_H-M   'P 1'
#
loop_
_entity.id
_entity.type
_entity.pdbx_description
1 polymer ?
#
loop_
_entity_poly.entity_id
_entity_poly.type
_entity_poly.pdbx_seq_one_letter_code
_entity_poly.pdbx_strand_id
1 'polypeptide(L)' 'MCQWQSYRWFEVLPEDTIIWGNDYPHPDGIWPDSLKVLEEDLRRLDAKARRKITCENTAKLYELV' A
#
# COMPACT_ATOMS: atom_id res chain seq x y z
N MET A 1 -17.12 2.11 6.38
CA MET A 1 -15.69 2.15 6.77
C MET A 1 -15.16 0.74 6.60
N CYS A 2 -14.43 0.48 5.52
CA CYS A 2 -13.78 -0.81 5.30
C CYS A 2 -12.67 -0.98 6.35
N GLN A 3 -12.88 -1.92 7.28
CA GLN A 3 -12.12 -2.03 8.52
C GLN A 3 -10.74 -2.72 8.37
N TRP A 4 -10.28 -2.98 7.14
CA TRP A 4 -9.08 -3.80 6.91
C TRP A 4 -7.75 -3.05 7.05
N GLN A 5 -7.73 -1.72 7.20
CA GLN A 5 -6.49 -0.92 7.24
C GLN A 5 -5.86 -0.75 8.63
N SER A 6 -6.46 -1.30 9.69
CA SER A 6 -5.96 -1.07 11.05
C SER A 6 -4.67 -1.85 11.37
N TYR A 7 -4.30 -2.84 10.55
CA TYR A 7 -3.11 -3.64 10.77
C TYR A 7 -1.89 -3.02 10.07
N ARG A 8 -0.92 -2.57 10.87
CA ARG A 8 0.39 -2.08 10.41
C ARG A 8 1.29 -3.26 10.01
N TRP A 9 0.93 -3.94 8.92
CA TRP A 9 1.66 -5.13 8.43
C TRP A 9 3.14 -4.87 8.16
N PHE A 10 3.50 -3.62 7.84
CA PHE A 10 4.90 -3.18 7.66
C PHE A 10 5.77 -3.35 8.92
N GLU A 11 5.18 -3.55 10.10
CA GLU A 11 5.91 -3.77 11.36
C GLU A 11 6.24 -5.26 11.60
N VAL A 12 5.60 -6.18 10.88
CA VAL A 12 5.70 -7.63 11.11
C VAL A 12 6.03 -8.46 9.88
N LEU A 13 5.88 -7.89 8.68
CA LEU A 13 6.23 -8.55 7.41
C LEU A 13 7.43 -7.86 6.76
N PRO A 14 8.26 -8.60 6.00
CA PRO A 14 9.29 -8.00 5.17
C PRO A 14 8.71 -7.03 4.13
N GLU A 15 9.41 -5.92 3.89
CA GLU A 15 8.95 -4.89 2.94
C GLU A 15 8.78 -5.41 1.50
N ASP A 16 9.53 -6.46 1.12
CA ASP A 16 9.49 -7.06 -0.22
C ASP A 16 8.26 -7.95 -0.46
N THR A 17 7.42 -8.17 0.55
CA THR A 17 6.22 -9.04 0.46
C THR A 17 4.91 -8.26 0.50
N ILE A 18 4.96 -6.92 0.52
CA ILE A 18 3.78 -6.08 0.73
C ILE A 18 3.54 -5.21 -0.51
N ILE A 19 2.28 -5.14 -0.94
CA ILE A 19 1.81 -4.23 -2.01
C ILE A 19 0.66 -3.41 -1.43
N TRP A 20 0.67 -2.11 -1.68
CA TRP A 20 -0.44 -1.22 -1.35
C TRP A 20 -1.40 -1.10 -2.53
N GLY A 21 -2.71 -1.10 -2.26
CA GLY A 21 -3.75 -0.92 -3.27
C GLY A 21 -4.98 -0.23 -2.68
N ASN A 22 -5.69 0.55 -3.51
CA ASN A 22 -6.84 1.36 -3.09
C ASN A 22 -8.21 0.68 -3.32
N ASP A 23 -8.20 -0.50 -3.94
CA ASP A 23 -9.39 -1.32 -4.24
C ASP A 23 -10.48 -0.60 -5.07
N TYR A 24 -10.09 0.32 -5.95
CA TYR A 24 -11.06 0.94 -6.87
C TYR A 24 -11.58 -0.09 -7.90
N PRO A 25 -12.89 -0.12 -8.24
CA PRO A 25 -13.98 0.77 -7.81
C PRO A 25 -14.87 0.20 -6.71
N HIS A 26 -14.34 -0.63 -5.82
CA HIS A 26 -15.17 -1.33 -4.83
C HIS A 26 -15.88 -0.32 -3.89
N PRO A 27 -17.19 -0.50 -3.57
CA PRO A 27 -17.97 0.49 -2.81
C PRO A 27 -17.45 0.80 -1.40
N ASP A 28 -16.70 -0.11 -0.81
CA ASP A 28 -16.03 0.05 0.48
C ASP A 28 -14.54 0.41 0.34
N GLY A 29 -14.04 0.58 -0.89
CA GLY A 29 -12.70 1.09 -1.19
C GLY A 29 -12.52 2.55 -0.74
N ILE A 30 -11.31 3.07 -0.97
CA ILE A 30 -10.87 4.38 -0.43
C ILE A 30 -10.83 5.51 -1.47
N TRP A 31 -11.19 5.24 -2.71
CA TRP A 31 -11.34 6.29 -3.73
C TRP A 31 -12.53 7.20 -3.40
N PRO A 32 -12.44 8.55 -3.55
CA PRO A 32 -11.36 9.32 -4.17
C PRO A 32 -10.24 9.78 -3.23
N ASP A 33 -10.36 9.55 -1.92
CA ASP A 33 -9.41 10.04 -0.91
C ASP A 33 -8.13 9.19 -0.78
N SER A 34 -7.85 8.31 -1.75
CA SER A 34 -6.82 7.28 -1.64
C SER A 34 -5.40 7.84 -1.44
N LEU A 35 -5.11 9.03 -1.96
CA LEU A 35 -3.81 9.70 -1.76
C LEU A 35 -3.60 10.09 -0.30
N LYS A 36 -4.63 10.61 0.37
CA LYS A 36 -4.55 10.98 1.78
C LYS A 36 -4.31 9.74 2.66
N VAL A 37 -5.02 8.65 2.36
CA VAL A 37 -4.87 7.37 3.05
C VAL A 37 -3.45 6.80 2.86
N LEU A 38 -2.94 6.81 1.63
CA LEU A 38 -1.55 6.40 1.33
C LEU A 38 -0.53 7.18 2.17
N GLU A 39 -0.70 8.50 2.27
CA GLU A 39 0.19 9.37 3.04
C GLU A 39 0.16 9.05 4.54
N GLU A 40 -1.02 8.78 5.10
CA GLU A 40 -1.22 8.42 6.50
C GLU A 40 -0.66 7.02 6.82
N ASP A 41 -0.96 6.02 5.99
CA ASP A 41 -0.52 4.63 6.15
C ASP A 41 1.00 4.53 6.14
N LEU A 42 1.63 5.16 5.14
CA LEU A 42 3.06 5.01 4.86
C LEU A 42 3.92 6.11 5.49
N ARG A 43 3.34 6.98 6.34
CA ARG A 43 4.03 8.16 6.91
C ARG A 43 5.32 7.84 7.65
N ARG A 44 5.41 6.65 8.24
CA ARG A 44 6.56 6.22 9.07
C ARG A 44 7.63 5.47 8.30
N LEU A 45 7.36 5.09 7.06
CA LEU A 45 8.30 4.35 6.23
C LEU A 45 9.27 5.32 5.56
N ASP A 46 10.52 4.89 5.40
CA ASP A 46 11.49 5.64 4.61
C ASP A 46 11.15 5.63 3.12
N ALA A 47 11.84 6.46 2.34
CA ALA A 47 11.59 6.57 0.90
C ALA A 47 11.81 5.26 0.14
N LYS A 48 12.72 4.40 0.60
CA LYS A 48 13.06 3.13 -0.05
C LYS A 48 11.94 2.12 0.13
N ALA A 49 11.49 1.92 1.37
CA ALA A 49 10.36 1.04 1.69
C ALA A 49 9.08 1.51 0.98
N ARG A 50 8.80 2.83 0.98
CA ARG A 50 7.66 3.42 0.26
C ARG A 50 7.70 3.08 -1.22
N ARG A 51 8.86 3.19 -1.88
CA ARG A 51 9.01 2.89 -3.31
C ARG A 51 8.76 1.40 -3.62
N LYS A 52 9.24 0.50 -2.76
CA LYS A 52 8.99 -0.93 -2.90
C LYS A 52 7.51 -1.28 -2.84
N ILE A 53 6.84 -0.81 -1.79
CA ILE A 53 5.45 -1.14 -1.47
C ILE A 53 4.46 -0.55 -2.49
N THR A 54 4.75 0.64 -3.01
CA THR A 54 3.84 1.34 -3.94
C THR A 54 4.11 1.05 -5.41
N CYS A 55 5.28 0.47 -5.75
CA CYS A 55 5.69 0.31 -7.13
C CYS A 55 6.51 -0.95 -7.39
N GLU A 56 7.69 -1.12 -6.77
CA GLU A 56 8.67 -2.13 -7.22
C GLU A 56 8.17 -3.57 -7.01
N ASN A 57 7.51 -3.84 -5.88
CA ASN A 57 6.99 -5.18 -5.58
C ASN A 57 5.91 -5.58 -6.60
N THR A 58 5.01 -4.66 -6.93
CA THR A 58 3.99 -4.86 -7.97
C THR A 58 4.64 -5.05 -9.34
N ALA A 59 5.58 -4.19 -9.71
CA ALA A 59 6.26 -4.29 -10.99
C ALA A 59 6.99 -5.63 -11.16
N LYS A 60 7.65 -6.11 -10.10
CA LYS A 60 8.28 -7.43 -10.08
C LYS A 60 7.27 -8.57 -10.16
N LEU A 61 6.17 -8.49 -9.40
CA LEU A 61 5.14 -9.54 -9.36
C LEU A 61 4.46 -9.72 -10.73
N TYR A 62 4.20 -8.62 -11.43
CA TYR A 62 3.49 -8.61 -12.71
C TYR A 62 4.43 -8.55 -13.93
N GLU A 63 5.75 -8.73 -13.73
CA GLU A 63 6.75 -8.73 -14.82
C GLU A 63 6.69 -7.46 -15.69
N LEU A 64 6.50 -6.31 -15.06
CA LEU A 64 6.41 -5.00 -15.72
C LEU A 64 7.79 -4.31 -15.84
N VAL A 65 8.87 -5.02 -15.52
CA VAL A 65 10.28 -4.57 -15.53
C VAL A 65 11.19 -5.64 -16.10
#